data_AF-A0A531LV13-F1
#
_entry.id   AF-A0A531LV13-F1
#
_cell.length_a   1.000
_cell.length_b   1.000
_cell.length_c   1.000
_cell.angle_alpha   90.00
_cell.angle_beta   90.00
_cell.angle_gamma   90.00
#
_symmetry.space_group_name_H-M   'P 1'
#
loop_
_entity.id
_entity.type
_entity.pdbx_description
1 polymer ?
#
loop_
_entity_poly.entity_id
_entity_poly.type
_entity_poly.pdbx_seq_one_letter_code
_entity_poly.pdbx_strand_id
1 'polypeptide(L)'
;LKDDAVDVAKPEAVMYEPMADGTLKLVAVEYITSKGPASLEGQLFNFNSAPNRYGLGEFYELHVWAWKGNPTGTFADMNPKVSCEHVMAPSQ
;
A
#
# COMPACT_ATOMS: atom_id res chain seq x y z
N LEU A 1 -0.93 9.08 -9.68
CA LEU A 1 0.34 8.63 -10.27
C LEU A 1 0.80 9.71 -11.23
N LYS A 2 1.61 10.65 -10.75
CA LYS A 2 2.16 11.76 -11.57
C LYS A 2 3.63 11.56 -11.92
N ASP A 3 4.27 10.62 -11.23
CA ASP A 3 5.60 10.08 -11.52
C ASP A 3 5.40 8.57 -11.75
N ASP A 4 6.00 8.03 -12.81
CA ASP A 4 5.95 6.60 -13.12
C ASP A 4 7.24 5.88 -12.68
N ALA A 5 8.24 6.63 -12.20
CA ALA A 5 9.49 6.08 -11.71
C ALA A 5 9.31 5.56 -10.28
N VAL A 6 9.59 4.28 -10.08
CA VAL A 6 9.59 3.67 -8.76
C VAL A 6 10.95 3.91 -8.11
N ASP A 7 10.94 4.51 -6.92
CA ASP A 7 12.13 4.82 -6.10
C ASP A 7 11.86 4.38 -4.66
N VAL A 8 12.75 3.57 -4.08
CA VAL A 8 12.63 3.06 -2.70
C VAL A 8 12.41 4.18 -1.68
N ALA A 9 12.95 5.38 -1.91
CA ALA A 9 12.79 6.50 -1.01
C ALA A 9 11.46 7.27 -1.19
N LYS A 10 10.67 6.96 -2.22
CA LYS A 10 9.48 7.72 -2.62
C LYS A 10 8.32 6.78 -2.97
N PRO A 11 7.66 6.18 -1.96
CA PRO A 11 6.46 5.40 -2.20
C PRO A 11 5.29 6.30 -2.66
N GLU A 12 4.43 5.76 -3.52
CA GLU A 12 3.24 6.46 -4.02
C GLU A 12 2.10 6.51 -3.00
N ALA A 13 2.06 5.57 -2.04
CA ALA A 13 1.12 5.60 -0.93
C ALA A 13 1.78 5.21 0.40
N VAL A 14 1.27 5.81 1.48
CA VAL A 14 1.64 5.54 2.87
C VAL A 14 0.38 5.14 3.64
N MET A 15 0.47 4.10 4.46
CA MET A 15 -0.68 3.58 5.19
C MET A 15 -0.47 3.69 6.69
N TYR A 16 -1.50 4.20 7.34
CA TYR A 16 -1.55 4.37 8.79
C TYR A 16 -2.66 3.53 9.40
N GLU A 17 -2.38 2.93 10.54
CA GLU A 17 -3.38 2.28 11.38
C GLU A 17 -3.83 3.25 12.48
N PRO A 18 -5.14 3.45 12.67
CA PRO A 18 -5.66 4.26 13.75
C PRO A 18 -5.56 3.52 15.07
N MET A 19 -5.08 4.24 16.09
CA MET A 19 -4.90 3.73 17.44
C MET A 19 -6.02 4.23 18.37
N ALA A 20 -6.24 3.52 19.48
CA ALA A 20 -7.28 3.85 20.45
C ALA A 20 -7.13 5.24 21.11
N ASP A 21 -5.91 5.78 21.16
CA ASP A 21 -5.61 7.12 21.66
C ASP A 21 -5.79 8.23 20.61
N GLY A 22 -6.30 7.89 19.43
CA GLY A 22 -6.49 8.81 18.30
C GLY A 22 -5.23 9.07 17.48
N THR A 23 -4.09 8.46 17.83
CA THR A 23 -2.86 8.58 17.03
C THR A 23 -2.91 7.69 15.78
N LEU A 24 -2.06 8.02 14.81
CA LEU A 24 -1.88 7.25 13.59
C LEU A 24 -0.50 6.60 13.60
N LYS A 25 -0.46 5.27 13.49
CA LYS A 25 0.78 4.52 13.40
C LYS A 25 1.08 4.18 11.95
N LEU A 26 2.24 4.59 11.44
CA LEU A 26 2.72 4.17 10.11
C LEU A 26 2.94 2.65 10.11
N VAL A 27 2.33 1.94 9.16
CA VAL A 27 2.37 0.46 9.11
C VAL A 27 2.95 -0.09 7.82
N ALA A 28 2.72 0.58 6.68
CA ALA A 28 3.10 0.09 5.36
C ALA A 28 3.21 1.23 4.34
N VAL A 29 3.75 0.88 3.18
CA VAL A 29 3.81 1.69 1.96
C VAL A 29 3.42 0.86 0.75
N GLU A 30 2.93 1.51 -0.30
CA GLU A 30 2.76 0.92 -1.62
C GLU A 30 3.56 1.71 -2.65
N TYR A 31 4.25 0.97 -3.50
CA TYR A 31 4.83 1.47 -4.74
C TYR A 31 3.89 1.16 -5.88
N ILE A 32 3.59 2.14 -6.73
CA ILE A 32 2.56 2.00 -7.75
C ILE A 32 3.05 2.64 -9.05
N THR A 33 2.93 1.93 -10.18
CA THR A 33 3.28 2.46 -11.50
C THR A 33 2.34 1.96 -12.59
N SER A 34 2.11 2.80 -13.60
CA SER A 34 1.33 2.43 -14.79
C SER A 34 2.15 1.64 -15.82
N LYS A 35 3.47 1.58 -15.66
CA LYS A 35 4.39 0.92 -16.58
C LYS A 35 4.83 -0.43 -16.04
N GLY A 36 4.89 -1.44 -16.90
CA GLY A 36 5.44 -2.72 -16.47
C GLY A 36 5.80 -3.68 -17.60
N PRO A 37 6.23 -4.91 -17.23
CA PRO A 37 6.31 -5.42 -15.85
C PRO A 37 7.29 -4.63 -14.98
N ALA A 38 6.97 -4.48 -13.69
CA ALA A 38 7.73 -3.67 -12.75
C ALA A 38 8.31 -4.51 -11.59
N SER A 39 9.43 -4.04 -11.06
CA SER A 39 10.09 -4.63 -9.91
C SER A 39 10.90 -3.61 -9.13
N LEU A 40 11.05 -3.81 -7.83
CA LEU A 40 11.87 -2.98 -6.95
C LEU A 40 12.77 -3.89 -6.12
N GLU A 41 14.08 -3.67 -6.17
CA GLU A 41 15.07 -4.49 -5.44
C GLU A 41 14.90 -6.01 -5.66
N GLY A 42 14.53 -6.41 -6.88
CA GLY A 42 14.30 -7.81 -7.26
C GLY A 42 12.93 -8.37 -6.89
N GLN A 43 12.07 -7.60 -6.21
CA GLN A 43 10.70 -7.99 -5.90
C GLN A 43 9.75 -7.55 -7.02
N LEU A 44 9.02 -8.51 -7.59
CA LEU A 44 8.03 -8.25 -8.64
C LEU A 44 6.76 -7.59 -8.08
N PHE A 45 6.15 -6.76 -8.92
CA PHE A 45 4.91 -6.08 -8.61
C PHE A 45 3.72 -6.96 -9.03
N ASN A 46 2.63 -6.88 -8.26
CA ASN A 46 1.34 -7.46 -8.61
C ASN A 46 0.67 -6.63 -9.70
N PHE A 47 0.10 -7.29 -10.71
CA PHE A 47 -0.64 -6.62 -11.78
C PHE A 47 -2.12 -6.48 -11.42
N ASN A 48 -2.63 -5.25 -11.50
CA ASN A 48 -4.03 -4.91 -11.34
C ASN A 48 -4.60 -4.50 -12.71
N SER A 49 -5.51 -5.31 -13.26
CA SER A 49 -6.12 -5.04 -14.57
C SER A 49 -7.18 -3.93 -14.51
N ALA A 50 -7.53 -3.36 -15.66
CA ALA A 50 -8.72 -2.55 -15.82
C ALA A 50 -9.90 -3.40 -16.33
N PRO A 51 -11.15 -3.13 -15.89
CA PRO A 51 -11.52 -2.18 -14.85
C PRO A 51 -11.19 -2.71 -13.44
N ASN A 52 -10.85 -1.79 -12.52
CA ASN A 52 -10.61 -2.11 -11.12
C ASN A 52 -11.47 -1.24 -10.18
N ARG A 53 -11.50 -1.63 -8.90
CA ARG A 53 -12.29 -0.96 -7.85
C ARG A 53 -11.93 0.52 -7.62
N TYR A 54 -10.77 0.96 -8.12
CA TYR A 54 -10.27 2.31 -7.94
C TYR A 54 -10.67 3.26 -9.08
N GLY A 55 -11.28 2.73 -10.15
CA GLY A 55 -11.58 3.52 -11.35
C GLY A 55 -10.33 4.00 -12.09
N LEU A 56 -9.18 3.36 -11.87
CA LEU A 56 -7.93 3.64 -12.55
C LEU A 56 -7.78 2.75 -13.79
N GLY A 57 -6.86 3.12 -14.69
CA GLY A 57 -6.35 2.20 -15.70
C GLY A 57 -5.65 0.99 -15.06
N GLU A 58 -5.09 0.11 -15.89
CA GLU A 58 -4.25 -0.98 -15.37
C GLU A 58 -2.96 -0.43 -14.75
N PHE A 59 -2.48 -1.10 -13.70
CA PHE A 59 -1.26 -0.69 -12.99
C PHE A 59 -0.59 -1.87 -12.31
N TYR A 60 0.63 -1.63 -11.86
CA TYR A 60 1.44 -2.57 -11.09
C TYR A 60 1.62 -1.99 -9.69
N GLU A 61 1.53 -2.82 -8.66
CA GLU A 61 1.76 -2.42 -7.28
C GLU A 61 2.73 -3.35 -6.54
N LEU A 62 3.41 -2.80 -5.54
CA LEU A 62 4.09 -3.57 -4.52
C LEU A 62 3.74 -3.04 -3.14
N HIS A 63 2.95 -3.80 -2.40
CA HIS A 63 2.66 -3.54 -1.01
C HIS A 63 3.85 -3.95 -0.13
N VAL A 64 4.28 -3.11 0.81
CA VAL A 64 5.39 -3.40 1.72
C VAL A 64 5.02 -3.08 3.16
N TRP A 65 4.90 -4.14 3.98
CA TRP A 65 4.72 -4.07 5.43
C TRP A 65 6.03 -3.75 6.16
N ALA A 66 6.57 -2.54 5.98
CA ALA A 66 7.89 -2.16 6.49
C ALA A 66 7.95 -1.91 8.02
N TRP A 67 6.83 -1.50 8.65
CA TRP A 67 6.81 -1.17 10.09
C TRP A 67 5.98 -2.14 10.94
N LYS A 68 4.94 -2.75 10.37
CA LYS A 68 4.11 -3.73 11.08
C LYS A 68 4.26 -5.12 10.47
N GLY A 69 5.06 -5.96 11.12
CA GLY A 69 5.36 -7.31 10.65
C GLY A 69 4.10 -8.13 10.35
N ASN A 70 4.07 -8.72 9.16
CA ASN A 70 2.92 -9.44 8.64
C ASN A 70 3.16 -10.97 8.66
N PRO A 71 2.36 -11.76 9.40
CA PRO A 71 2.50 -13.22 9.41
C PRO A 71 2.17 -13.87 8.06
N THR A 72 1.46 -13.20 7.15
CA THR A 72 1.17 -13.70 5.81
C THR A 72 2.25 -13.31 4.78
N GLY A 73 3.26 -12.53 5.20
CA GLY A 73 4.41 -12.14 4.37
C GLY A 73 4.55 -10.62 4.22
N THR A 74 5.80 -10.15 4.11
CA THR A 74 6.13 -8.70 4.01
C THR A 74 5.48 -8.02 2.82
N PHE A 75 5.24 -8.75 1.73
CA PHE A 75 4.69 -8.22 0.48
C PHE A 75 3.25 -8.67 0.20
N ALA A 76 2.56 -9.25 1.18
CA ALA A 76 1.16 -9.63 1.01
C ALA A 76 0.24 -8.39 1.02
N ASP A 77 -0.80 -8.39 0.20
CA ASP A 77 -1.73 -7.25 0.07
C ASP A 77 -2.48 -6.91 1.37
N MET A 78 -2.64 -7.88 2.28
CA MET A 78 -3.32 -7.68 3.57
C MET A 78 -2.51 -8.22 4.74
N ASN A 79 -2.67 -7.58 5.91
CA ASN A 79 -2.08 -8.01 7.18
C ASN A 79 -3.17 -8.23 8.23
N PRO A 80 -3.36 -9.47 8.73
CA PRO A 80 -4.41 -9.78 9.69
C PRO A 80 -4.20 -9.14 11.08
N LYS A 81 -3.05 -8.52 11.32
CA LYS A 81 -2.77 -7.78 12.55
C LYS A 81 -3.23 -6.32 12.49
N VAL A 82 -3.63 -5.81 11.32
CA VAL A 82 -4.07 -4.42 11.14
C VAL A 82 -5.58 -4.32 11.20
N SER A 83 -6.10 -3.32 11.92
CA SER A 83 -7.53 -3.11 12.10
C SER A 83 -7.95 -1.67 11.77
N CYS A 84 -9.20 -1.50 11.33
CA CYS A 84 -9.85 -0.20 11.16
C CYS A 84 -10.75 0.18 12.36
N GLU A 85 -10.70 -0.58 13.46
CA GLU A 85 -11.60 -0.43 14.62
C GLU A 85 -11.62 0.98 15.23
N HIS A 86 -10.49 1.68 15.23
CA HIS A 86 -10.35 3.01 15.83
C HIS A 86 -10.45 4.15 14.80
N VAL A 87 -10.91 3.87 13.57
CA VAL A 87 -11.20 4.95 12.62
C VAL A 87 -12.28 5.83 13.24
N MET A 88 -11.94 7.07 13.56
CA MET A 88 -12.93 8.06 13.96
C MET A 88 -13.80 8.37 12.73
N ALA A 89 -15.12 8.17 12.85
CA ALA A 89 -16.05 8.59 11.82
C ALA A 89 -15.84 10.10 11.56
N PRO A 90 -15.75 10.55 10.30
CA PRO A 90 -15.68 11.96 10.03
C PRO A 90 -16.92 12.63 10.64
N SER A 91 -16.68 13.65 11.47
CA SER A 91 -17.74 14.57 11.87
C SER A 91 -18.32 15.19 10.60
N GLN A 92 -19.59 14.89 10.31
CA GLN A 92 -20.34 15.52 9.23
C GLN A 92 -20.49 17.03 9.46
#